data_AF-A0A950G7W6-F1
#
_entry.id   AF-A0A950G7W6-F1
#
_cell.length_a   1.000
_cell.length_b   1.000
_cell.length_c   1.000
_cell.angle_alpha   90.00
_cell.angle_beta   90.00
_cell.angle_gamma   90.00
#
_symmetry.space_group_name_H-M   'P 1'
#
loop_
_entity.id
_entity.type
_entity.pdbx_description
1 polymer ?
#
loop_
_entity_poly.entity_id
_entity_poly.type
_entity_poly.pdbx_seq_one_letter_code
_entity_poly.pdbx_strand_id
1 'polypeptide(L)'
;MLRRHDAITQIQLKDGSIGRHFIVRDGRVRAVSGLHPKPDVVMMFKNVDTALMMMKPNPDMGEVVHAAKNFLVQVGGSDPLVVWWMQTLNFMLKAGLKFGTPQRDGTIRYTNLTNGGPLFVYVRDGRIVRVTPIDLDAKDAPSWTVKARGREFTPRRQAVVAPHALAVKSTTYSERRLLYPMKRVDFDPNGERNPQNRGISKYERISWDEALDIVANEIRRQKRKYGLGSIFIPFSSHHQWGNIGYYLSALTRFGNLIGFTRMAANPDSWEGWYWGAMHHWGHSQRVGVAANYGTIEDCLQHAEQIVFWSSDPESTFGAYSGQESTQRRRWARELGMDFIHIDPHYNSTAQHFGGRWIPIRPQT
;
A
#
# COMPACT_ATOMS: atom_id res chain seq x y z
N MET A 1 -0.83 18.04 -14.90
CA MET A 1 0.45 17.48 -15.38
C MET A 1 1.09 18.33 -16.46
N LEU A 2 0.35 18.69 -17.52
CA LEU A 2 0.87 19.52 -18.62
C LEU A 2 1.30 20.93 -18.19
N ARG A 3 0.75 21.49 -17.11
CA ARG A 3 1.17 22.81 -16.56
C ARG A 3 2.53 22.80 -15.84
N ARG A 4 3.18 21.64 -15.68
CA ARG A 4 4.45 21.55 -14.94
C ARG A 4 5.65 22.01 -15.75
N HIS A 5 5.61 21.85 -17.07
CA HIS A 5 6.70 22.19 -17.96
C HIS A 5 6.16 22.70 -19.28
N ASP A 6 6.86 23.69 -19.82
CA ASP A 6 6.77 24.06 -21.22
C ASP A 6 7.89 23.34 -21.96
N ALA A 7 7.53 22.62 -23.03
CA ALA A 7 8.48 21.81 -23.79
C ALA A 7 7.97 21.51 -25.19
N ILE A 8 8.90 21.31 -26.12
CA ILE A 8 8.66 20.75 -27.44
C ILE A 8 9.07 19.29 -27.40
N THR A 9 8.10 18.39 -27.47
CA THR A 9 8.34 16.95 -27.47
C THR A 9 8.11 16.39 -28.86
N GLN A 10 8.86 15.36 -29.24
CA GLN A 10 8.84 14.80 -30.59
C GLN A 10 8.76 13.30 -30.54
N ILE A 11 7.93 12.73 -31.41
CA ILE A 11 7.88 11.30 -31.67
C ILE A 11 8.21 11.11 -33.16
N GLN A 12 9.19 10.26 -33.45
CA GLN A 12 9.67 10.05 -34.81
C GLN A 12 10.15 8.60 -35.04
N LEU A 13 10.38 8.28 -36.30
CA LEU A 13 11.20 7.14 -36.69
C LEU A 13 12.69 7.50 -36.65
N LYS A 14 13.54 6.50 -36.44
CA LYS A 14 15.00 6.66 -36.41
C LYS A 14 15.57 7.14 -37.74
N ASP A 15 14.95 6.76 -38.85
CA ASP A 15 15.31 7.20 -40.20
C ASP A 15 14.80 8.62 -40.54
N GLY A 16 14.04 9.25 -39.64
CA GLY A 16 13.48 10.59 -39.82
C GLY A 16 12.36 10.67 -40.87
N SER A 17 11.95 9.55 -41.47
CA SER A 17 10.94 9.52 -42.54
C SER A 17 9.56 9.98 -42.07
N ILE A 18 9.23 9.70 -40.81
CA ILE A 18 7.96 10.06 -40.17
C ILE A 18 8.25 10.69 -38.82
N GLY A 19 7.60 11.81 -38.53
CA GLY A 19 7.58 12.36 -37.20
C GLY A 19 6.50 13.41 -36.98
N ARG A 20 6.23 13.64 -35.71
CA ARG A 20 5.28 14.63 -35.22
C ARG A 20 5.83 15.24 -33.95
N HIS A 21 5.71 16.54 -33.81
CA HIS A 21 6.10 17.24 -32.59
C HIS A 21 4.88 17.88 -31.91
N PHE A 22 5.00 18.04 -30.60
CA PHE A 22 3.98 18.56 -29.72
C PHE A 22 4.59 19.72 -28.95
N ILE A 23 3.96 20.88 -29.07
CA ILE A 23 4.33 22.08 -28.34
C ILE A 23 3.43 22.15 -27.11
N VAL A 24 4.01 21.94 -25.94
CA VAL A 24 3.34 22.05 -24.65
C VAL A 24 3.68 23.43 -24.07
N ARG A 25 2.68 24.28 -23.89
CA ARG A 25 2.83 25.60 -23.25
C ARG A 25 1.64 25.93 -22.39
N ASP A 26 1.87 26.38 -21.16
CA ASP A 26 0.83 26.76 -20.19
C ASP A 26 -0.22 25.66 -19.97
N GLY A 27 0.22 24.40 -20.06
CA GLY A 27 -0.65 23.23 -19.98
C GLY A 27 -1.55 22.97 -21.18
N ARG A 28 -1.40 23.71 -22.28
CA ARG A 28 -2.02 23.43 -23.58
C ARG A 28 -1.05 22.68 -24.47
N VAL A 29 -1.58 21.85 -25.36
CA VAL A 29 -0.79 21.05 -26.30
C VAL A 29 -1.22 21.38 -27.73
N ARG A 30 -0.25 21.71 -28.58
CA ARG A 30 -0.45 21.85 -30.03
C ARG A 30 0.39 20.80 -30.75
N ALA A 31 -0.27 19.91 -31.48
CA ALA A 31 0.40 18.94 -32.35
C ALA A 31 0.71 19.56 -33.72
N VAL A 32 1.90 19.33 -34.24
CA VAL A 32 2.37 19.85 -35.53
C VAL A 32 3.01 18.70 -36.32
N SER A 33 2.65 18.58 -37.60
CA SER A 33 3.21 17.55 -38.47
C SER A 33 4.69 17.83 -38.78
N GLY A 34 5.49 16.77 -38.91
CA GLY A 34 6.90 16.86 -39.25
C GLY A 34 7.82 16.98 -38.02
N LEU A 35 9.12 17.01 -38.31
CA LEU A 35 10.18 17.12 -37.32
C LEU A 35 10.42 18.58 -36.94
N HIS A 36 10.56 18.85 -35.64
CA HIS A 36 11.09 20.07 -35.10
C HIS A 36 12.63 20.03 -35.14
N PRO A 37 13.31 21.13 -35.52
CA PRO A 37 14.77 21.15 -35.61
C PRO A 37 15.47 21.04 -34.26
N LYS A 38 14.79 21.40 -33.16
CA LYS A 38 15.37 21.41 -31.81
C LYS A 38 14.32 21.01 -30.76
N PRO A 39 13.94 19.73 -30.67
CA PRO A 39 13.01 19.27 -29.65
C PRO A 39 13.71 19.18 -28.29
N ASP A 40 13.00 19.47 -27.21
CA ASP A 40 13.49 19.30 -25.84
C ASP A 40 13.49 17.82 -25.41
N VAL A 41 12.57 17.04 -25.98
CA VAL A 41 12.46 15.58 -25.81
C VAL A 41 12.19 14.93 -27.17
N VAL A 42 12.90 13.87 -27.50
CA VAL A 42 12.68 13.08 -28.71
C VAL A 42 12.55 11.60 -28.37
N MET A 43 11.47 10.97 -28.84
CA MET A 43 11.24 9.53 -28.78
C MET A 43 11.35 8.96 -30.20
N MET A 44 12.32 8.08 -30.40
CA MET A 44 12.68 7.54 -31.71
C MET A 44 12.40 6.04 -31.76
N PHE A 45 11.54 5.63 -32.68
CA PHE A 45 11.21 4.22 -32.91
C PHE A 45 11.94 3.70 -34.15
N LYS A 46 12.34 2.42 -34.14
CA LYS A 46 13.02 1.78 -35.28
C LYS A 46 12.14 1.79 -36.53
N ASN A 47 10.85 1.49 -36.37
CA ASN A 47 9.87 1.41 -37.46
C ASN A 47 8.45 1.67 -36.92
N VAL A 48 7.50 1.79 -37.84
CA VAL A 48 6.07 2.05 -37.53
C VAL A 48 5.48 0.94 -36.66
N ASP A 49 5.78 -0.33 -36.95
CA ASP A 49 5.25 -1.46 -36.20
C ASP A 49 5.63 -1.41 -34.71
N THR A 50 6.89 -1.08 -34.42
CA THR A 50 7.36 -0.89 -33.03
C THR A 50 6.61 0.26 -32.35
N ALA A 51 6.42 1.38 -33.07
CA ALA A 51 5.70 2.53 -32.55
C ALA A 51 4.23 2.20 -32.25
N LEU A 52 3.54 1.52 -33.16
CA LEU A 52 2.14 1.12 -33.00
C LEU A 52 1.98 0.08 -31.88
N MET A 53 2.87 -0.91 -31.80
CA MET A 53 2.87 -1.90 -30.71
C MET A 53 2.97 -1.22 -29.34
N MET A 54 3.89 -0.26 -29.19
CA MET A 54 4.14 0.39 -27.90
C MET A 54 3.10 1.44 -27.52
N MET A 55 2.52 2.14 -28.51
CA MET A 55 1.62 3.27 -28.26
C MET A 55 0.13 2.90 -28.32
N LYS A 56 -0.22 1.64 -28.61
CA LYS A 56 -1.61 1.18 -28.54
C LYS A 56 -2.12 1.17 -27.09
N PRO A 57 -3.44 1.31 -26.86
CA PRO A 57 -4.03 1.05 -25.55
C PRO A 57 -3.72 -0.38 -25.08
N ASN A 58 -3.28 -0.54 -23.83
CA ASN A 58 -2.88 -1.82 -23.23
C ASN A 58 -1.83 -2.59 -24.08
N PRO A 59 -0.61 -2.06 -24.24
CA PRO A 59 0.43 -2.79 -24.95
C PRO A 59 0.85 -4.03 -24.15
N ASP A 60 1.37 -5.03 -24.86
CA ASP A 60 2.03 -6.16 -24.20
C ASP A 60 3.33 -5.66 -23.54
N MET A 61 3.38 -5.73 -22.21
CA MET A 61 4.53 -5.20 -21.47
C MET A 61 5.80 -6.02 -21.68
N GLY A 62 5.70 -7.31 -22.02
CA GLY A 62 6.82 -8.14 -22.43
C GLY A 62 7.45 -7.64 -23.73
N GLU A 63 6.61 -7.32 -24.72
CA GLU A 63 7.06 -6.75 -26.00
C GLU A 63 7.67 -5.36 -25.83
N VAL A 64 7.07 -4.50 -25.00
CA VAL A 64 7.60 -3.16 -24.68
C VAL A 64 8.99 -3.26 -24.06
N VAL A 65 9.19 -4.17 -23.09
CA VAL A 65 10.49 -4.40 -22.46
C VAL A 65 11.50 -4.95 -23.47
N HIS A 66 11.09 -5.88 -24.33
CA HIS A 66 11.93 -6.41 -25.39
C HIS A 66 12.39 -5.30 -26.36
N ALA A 67 11.46 -4.42 -26.79
CA ALA A 67 11.78 -3.30 -27.66
C ALA A 67 12.75 -2.31 -27.02
N ALA A 68 12.57 -2.00 -25.73
CA ALA A 68 13.48 -1.12 -24.99
C ALA A 68 14.88 -1.74 -24.84
N LYS A 69 14.98 -3.02 -24.47
CA LYS A 69 16.26 -3.72 -24.28
C LYS A 69 17.06 -3.88 -25.58
N ASN A 70 16.36 -4.06 -26.71
CA ASN A 70 16.98 -4.20 -28.03
C ASN A 70 17.14 -2.86 -28.78
N PHE A 71 17.02 -1.72 -28.07
CA PHE A 71 17.18 -0.38 -28.62
C PHE A 71 16.27 -0.10 -29.83
N LEU A 72 15.12 -0.77 -29.92
CA LEU A 72 14.12 -0.51 -30.96
C LEU A 72 13.37 0.80 -30.69
N VAL A 73 13.43 1.27 -29.45
CA VAL A 73 13.03 2.61 -29.03
C VAL A 73 14.20 3.28 -28.31
N GLN A 74 14.41 4.56 -28.58
CA GLN A 74 15.38 5.41 -27.89
C GLN A 74 14.71 6.73 -27.50
N VAL A 75 15.10 7.28 -26.35
CA VAL A 75 14.58 8.56 -25.89
C VAL A 75 15.76 9.48 -25.60
N GLY A 76 15.70 10.71 -26.09
CA GLY A 76 16.70 11.75 -25.88
C GLY A 76 16.07 13.02 -25.32
N GLY A 77 16.85 13.80 -24.57
CA GLY A 77 16.41 15.00 -23.86
C GLY A 77 16.96 15.02 -22.44
N SER A 78 16.60 16.03 -21.66
CA SER A 78 16.94 16.04 -20.23
C SER A 78 16.10 15.00 -19.47
N ASP A 79 16.71 14.25 -18.55
CA ASP A 79 16.02 13.22 -17.76
C ASP A 79 14.69 13.72 -17.13
N PRO A 80 14.61 14.93 -16.53
CA PRO A 80 13.35 15.42 -15.96
C PRO A 80 12.24 15.56 -17.00
N LEU A 81 12.55 16.12 -18.18
CA LEU A 81 11.57 16.31 -19.25
C LEU A 81 11.19 14.99 -19.92
N VAL A 82 12.15 14.08 -20.10
CA VAL A 82 11.90 12.72 -20.61
C VAL A 82 10.94 11.98 -19.69
N VAL A 83 11.22 11.94 -18.39
CA VAL A 83 10.36 11.26 -17.41
C VAL A 83 8.97 11.89 -17.38
N TRP A 84 8.88 13.22 -17.35
CA TRP A 84 7.60 13.93 -17.40
C TRP A 84 6.79 13.60 -18.65
N TRP A 85 7.42 13.63 -19.83
CA TRP A 85 6.76 13.34 -21.09
C TRP A 85 6.27 11.89 -21.16
N MET A 86 7.13 10.93 -20.81
CA MET A 86 6.78 9.52 -20.78
C MET A 86 5.65 9.21 -19.80
N GLN A 87 5.68 9.82 -18.61
CA GLN A 87 4.55 9.71 -17.68
C GLN A 87 3.28 10.32 -18.28
N THR A 88 3.37 11.45 -18.98
CA THR A 88 2.23 12.11 -19.64
C THR A 88 1.60 11.19 -20.69
N LEU A 89 2.42 10.53 -21.52
CA LEU A 89 1.95 9.53 -22.48
C LEU A 89 1.30 8.33 -21.78
N ASN A 90 1.86 7.84 -20.67
CA ASN A 90 1.24 6.77 -19.88
C ASN A 90 -0.13 7.17 -19.31
N PHE A 91 -0.34 8.46 -18.99
CA PHE A 91 -1.67 8.94 -18.60
C PHE A 91 -2.64 8.96 -19.77
N MET A 92 -2.20 9.17 -21.01
CA MET A 92 -3.07 9.08 -22.18
C MET A 92 -3.67 7.68 -22.34
N LEU A 93 -2.91 6.62 -22.02
CA LEU A 93 -3.42 5.24 -22.04
C LEU A 93 -4.58 5.02 -21.05
N LYS A 94 -4.76 5.93 -20.08
CA LYS A 94 -5.85 5.92 -19.10
C LYS A 94 -6.84 7.06 -19.33
N ALA A 95 -6.63 7.91 -20.33
CA ALA A 95 -7.51 9.04 -20.60
C ALA A 95 -8.87 8.51 -21.08
N GLY A 96 -9.93 8.86 -20.35
CA GLY A 96 -11.29 8.36 -20.60
C GLY A 96 -11.62 7.03 -19.92
N LEU A 97 -10.65 6.35 -19.28
CA LEU A 97 -10.91 5.14 -18.52
C LEU A 97 -11.68 5.50 -17.24
N LYS A 98 -12.96 5.13 -17.20
CA LYS A 98 -13.80 5.27 -16.01
C LYS A 98 -13.60 4.06 -15.12
N PHE A 99 -12.99 4.28 -13.97
CA PHE A 99 -12.85 3.25 -12.93
C PHE A 99 -14.06 3.25 -12.01
N GLY A 100 -14.41 2.07 -11.50
CA GLY A 100 -15.50 1.85 -10.56
C GLY A 100 -16.81 1.42 -11.21
N THR A 101 -17.75 0.97 -10.39
CA THR A 101 -19.05 0.45 -10.81
C THR A 101 -20.13 1.49 -10.48
N PRO A 102 -20.84 2.06 -11.47
CA PRO A 102 -21.97 2.95 -11.23
C PRO A 102 -23.05 2.26 -10.39
N GLN A 103 -23.63 3.00 -9.44
CA GLN A 103 -24.69 2.52 -8.57
C GLN A 103 -26.00 3.27 -8.85
N ARG A 104 -27.13 2.65 -8.47
CA ARG A 104 -28.48 3.21 -8.70
C ARG A 104 -28.70 4.56 -8.02
N ASP A 105 -28.01 4.81 -6.91
CA ASP A 105 -28.09 6.04 -6.13
C ASP A 105 -27.17 7.16 -6.68
N GLY A 106 -26.58 6.99 -7.86
CA GLY A 106 -25.65 7.95 -8.47
C GLY A 106 -24.25 7.98 -7.86
N THR A 107 -23.93 7.09 -6.91
CA THR A 107 -22.54 6.89 -6.46
C THR A 107 -21.77 6.01 -7.45
N ILE A 108 -20.45 6.12 -7.45
CA ILE A 108 -19.54 5.16 -8.07
C ILE A 108 -18.91 4.31 -6.97
N ARG A 109 -19.04 2.98 -7.08
CA ARG A 109 -18.46 2.01 -6.16
C ARG A 109 -17.05 1.63 -6.62
N TYR A 110 -16.08 1.81 -5.74
CA TYR A 110 -14.69 1.40 -5.87
C TYR A 110 -14.37 0.30 -4.85
N THR A 111 -13.19 -0.31 -4.99
CA THR A 111 -12.63 -1.23 -3.99
C THR A 111 -11.43 -0.58 -3.32
N ASN A 112 -11.26 -0.81 -2.03
CA ASN A 112 -10.05 -0.45 -1.30
C ASN A 112 -9.76 -1.50 -0.23
N LEU A 113 -8.51 -1.57 0.24
CA LEU A 113 -8.09 -2.48 1.30
C LEU A 113 -7.48 -1.67 2.44
N THR A 114 -7.73 -2.12 3.68
CA THR A 114 -7.24 -1.51 4.91
C THR A 114 -6.57 -2.56 5.79
N ASN A 115 -5.90 -2.15 6.86
CA ASN A 115 -5.39 -3.06 7.88
C ASN A 115 -6.52 -3.79 8.64
N GLY A 116 -7.78 -3.42 8.44
CA GLY A 116 -8.93 -4.13 9.00
C GLY A 116 -9.70 -4.96 7.99
N GLY A 117 -9.22 -5.09 6.75
CA GLY A 117 -9.86 -5.88 5.69
C GLY A 117 -10.41 -5.04 4.52
N PRO A 118 -10.92 -5.73 3.47
CA PRO A 118 -11.33 -5.12 2.21
C PRO A 118 -12.71 -4.45 2.30
N LEU A 119 -12.88 -3.36 1.54
CA LEU A 119 -14.10 -2.55 1.53
C LEU A 119 -14.53 -2.19 0.11
N PHE A 120 -15.84 -2.13 -0.10
CA PHE A 120 -16.40 -1.27 -1.12
C PHE A 120 -16.43 0.18 -0.61
N VAL A 121 -16.06 1.12 -1.48
CA VAL A 121 -16.02 2.55 -1.21
C VAL A 121 -16.91 3.28 -2.21
N TYR A 122 -17.91 3.99 -1.75
CA TYR A 122 -18.89 4.64 -2.61
C TYR A 122 -18.62 6.15 -2.62
N VAL A 123 -18.43 6.69 -3.82
CA VAL A 123 -18.00 8.08 -4.03
C VAL A 123 -19.03 8.82 -4.86
N ARG A 124 -19.31 10.06 -4.49
CA ARG A 124 -20.09 11.03 -5.27
C ARG A 124 -19.38 12.36 -5.25
N ASP A 125 -19.27 13.03 -6.40
CA ASP A 125 -18.64 14.35 -6.52
C ASP A 125 -17.24 14.43 -5.87
N GLY A 126 -16.44 13.37 -6.05
CA GLY A 126 -15.09 13.27 -5.50
C GLY A 126 -15.01 13.06 -3.99
N ARG A 127 -16.14 12.79 -3.30
CA ARG A 127 -16.19 12.55 -1.86
C ARG A 127 -16.71 11.16 -1.51
N ILE A 128 -16.09 10.53 -0.52
CA ILE A 128 -16.53 9.24 0.05
C ILE A 128 -17.83 9.49 0.81
N VAL A 129 -18.91 8.84 0.37
CA VAL A 129 -20.23 8.92 1.00
C VAL A 129 -20.36 7.83 2.06
N ARG A 130 -19.98 6.60 1.70
CA ARG A 130 -20.00 5.43 2.59
C ARG A 130 -18.92 4.42 2.24
N VAL A 131 -18.67 3.51 3.18
CA VAL A 131 -17.91 2.28 2.98
C VAL A 131 -18.71 1.10 3.51
N THR A 132 -18.56 -0.06 2.88
CA THR A 132 -19.18 -1.31 3.33
C THR A 132 -18.20 -2.47 3.17
N PRO A 133 -18.39 -3.58 3.89
CA PRO A 133 -17.74 -4.83 3.52
C PRO A 133 -18.08 -5.24 2.08
N ILE A 134 -17.32 -6.17 1.53
CA ILE A 134 -17.50 -6.69 0.17
C ILE A 134 -18.39 -7.93 0.22
N ASP A 135 -19.53 -7.87 -0.46
CA ASP A 135 -20.32 -9.06 -0.80
C ASP A 135 -19.78 -9.68 -2.09
N LEU A 136 -19.53 -10.99 -2.08
CA LEU A 136 -19.12 -11.74 -3.26
C LEU A 136 -20.35 -12.18 -4.04
N ASP A 137 -20.32 -12.02 -5.35
CA ASP A 137 -21.43 -12.39 -6.23
C ASP A 137 -21.18 -13.74 -6.95
N ALA A 138 -22.09 -14.10 -7.86
CA ALA A 138 -22.02 -15.37 -8.60
C ALA A 138 -20.87 -15.43 -9.63
N LYS A 139 -20.25 -14.30 -9.96
CA LYS A 139 -19.09 -14.21 -10.87
C LYS A 139 -17.77 -14.48 -10.13
N ASP A 140 -17.77 -14.32 -8.81
CA ASP A 140 -16.64 -14.69 -7.98
C ASP A 140 -16.58 -16.22 -7.81
N ALA A 141 -15.38 -16.78 -7.73
CA ALA A 141 -15.17 -18.21 -7.58
C ALA A 141 -15.94 -18.79 -6.36
N PRO A 142 -16.37 -20.07 -6.42
CA PRO A 142 -17.06 -20.71 -5.31
C PRO A 142 -16.19 -20.78 -4.05
N SER A 143 -16.84 -20.72 -2.88
CA SER A 143 -16.17 -20.91 -1.59
C SER A 143 -15.74 -22.37 -1.40
N TRP A 144 -14.68 -22.59 -0.62
CA TRP A 144 -14.33 -23.93 -0.15
C TRP A 144 -15.35 -24.46 0.86
N THR A 145 -15.43 -25.79 1.02
CA THR A 145 -16.29 -26.46 2.00
C THR A 145 -15.49 -27.52 2.73
N VAL A 146 -15.62 -27.57 4.06
CA VAL A 146 -15.05 -28.64 4.89
C VAL A 146 -16.16 -29.59 5.34
N LYS A 147 -15.91 -30.90 5.25
CA LYS A 147 -16.81 -31.92 5.82
C LYS A 147 -16.21 -32.43 7.12
N ALA A 148 -16.97 -32.36 8.21
CA ALA A 148 -16.52 -32.83 9.51
C ALA A 148 -17.71 -33.34 10.33
N ARG A 149 -17.54 -34.53 10.94
CA ARG A 149 -18.54 -35.15 11.84
C ARG A 149 -19.95 -35.21 11.25
N GLY A 150 -20.05 -35.59 9.97
CA GLY A 150 -21.31 -35.70 9.24
C GLY A 150 -21.96 -34.37 8.85
N ARG A 151 -21.27 -33.24 9.01
CA ARG A 151 -21.74 -31.89 8.66
C ARG A 151 -20.84 -31.23 7.62
N GLU A 152 -21.38 -30.27 6.89
CA GLU A 152 -20.66 -29.46 5.92
C GLU A 152 -20.59 -28.00 6.38
N PHE A 153 -19.40 -27.41 6.30
CA PHE A 153 -19.12 -26.05 6.74
C PHE A 153 -18.54 -25.23 5.58
N THR A 154 -19.31 -24.25 5.13
CA THR A 154 -18.94 -23.34 4.03
C THR A 154 -18.96 -21.89 4.55
N PRO A 155 -17.89 -21.10 4.34
CA PRO A 155 -17.85 -19.72 4.81
C PRO A 155 -18.86 -18.85 4.05
N ARG A 156 -19.30 -17.78 4.70
CA ARG A 156 -20.18 -16.78 4.08
C ARG A 156 -19.51 -16.14 2.88
N ARG A 157 -20.29 -15.82 1.84
CA ARG A 157 -19.84 -15.13 0.63
C ARG A 157 -19.79 -13.61 0.83
N GLN A 158 -19.14 -13.18 1.90
CA GLN A 158 -19.01 -11.79 2.29
C GLN A 158 -17.70 -11.65 3.06
N ALA A 159 -16.89 -10.66 2.69
CA ALA A 159 -15.73 -10.28 3.48
C ALA A 159 -16.20 -9.69 4.82
N VAL A 160 -15.52 -10.03 5.90
CA VAL A 160 -15.75 -9.42 7.21
C VAL A 160 -14.53 -8.61 7.65
N VAL A 161 -14.79 -7.47 8.27
CA VAL A 161 -13.76 -6.46 8.54
C VAL A 161 -13.67 -6.15 10.03
N ALA A 162 -12.51 -5.68 10.47
CA ALA A 162 -12.35 -5.12 11.80
C ALA A 162 -13.10 -3.78 11.89
N PRO A 163 -13.59 -3.39 13.08
CA PRO A 163 -14.34 -2.15 13.27
C PRO A 163 -13.62 -0.90 12.75
N HIS A 164 -12.29 -0.83 12.92
CA HIS A 164 -11.50 0.31 12.49
C HIS A 164 -11.41 0.47 10.96
N ALA A 165 -11.66 -0.59 10.17
CA ALA A 165 -11.75 -0.47 8.71
C ALA A 165 -12.91 0.46 8.30
N LEU A 166 -14.03 0.36 9.00
CA LEU A 166 -15.23 1.17 8.73
C LEU A 166 -15.04 2.65 9.09
N ALA A 167 -14.00 2.97 9.86
CA ALA A 167 -13.64 4.34 10.23
C ALA A 167 -12.79 5.06 9.16
N VAL A 168 -12.48 4.43 8.00
CA VAL A 168 -11.61 5.05 6.98
C VAL A 168 -12.13 6.41 6.48
N LYS A 169 -13.45 6.62 6.46
CA LYS A 169 -14.03 7.93 6.09
C LYS A 169 -13.69 9.01 7.12
N SER A 170 -13.82 8.73 8.42
CA SER A 170 -13.56 9.72 9.47
C SER A 170 -12.07 10.03 9.62
N THR A 171 -11.19 9.06 9.38
CA THR A 171 -9.74 9.31 9.35
C THR A 171 -9.30 10.08 8.11
N THR A 172 -9.91 9.81 6.96
CA THR A 172 -9.62 10.52 5.70
C THR A 172 -10.00 12.00 5.77
N TYR A 173 -11.19 12.30 6.32
CA TYR A 173 -11.72 13.66 6.45
C TYR A 173 -11.59 14.24 7.86
N SER A 174 -10.66 13.72 8.66
CA SER A 174 -10.39 14.24 9.99
C SER A 174 -9.95 15.71 9.94
N GLU A 175 -10.46 16.53 10.85
CA GLU A 175 -9.99 17.91 11.03
C GLU A 175 -8.52 17.99 11.46
N ARG A 176 -7.97 16.89 11.99
CA ARG A 176 -6.55 16.76 12.36
C ARG A 176 -5.66 16.32 11.19
N ARG A 177 -6.20 16.20 9.97
CA ARG A 177 -5.43 15.80 8.80
C ARG A 177 -4.43 16.89 8.42
N LEU A 178 -3.16 16.51 8.25
CA LEU A 178 -2.16 17.37 7.64
C LEU A 178 -2.48 17.57 6.15
N LEU A 179 -2.89 18.80 5.79
CA LEU A 179 -3.33 19.16 4.44
C LEU A 179 -2.20 19.71 3.56
N TYR A 180 -1.19 20.31 4.18
CA TYR A 180 -0.10 21.01 3.50
C TYR A 180 1.23 20.70 4.16
N PRO A 181 2.35 20.88 3.45
CA PRO A 181 3.67 20.96 4.06
C PRO A 181 3.71 22.09 5.10
N MET A 182 4.34 21.80 6.24
CA MET A 182 4.47 22.71 7.36
C MET A 182 5.94 22.81 7.77
N LYS A 183 6.40 24.02 8.10
CA LYS A 183 7.75 24.31 8.60
C LYS A 183 7.64 24.93 9.98
N ARG A 184 8.57 24.61 10.88
CA ARG A 184 8.60 25.24 12.21
C ARG A 184 9.06 26.68 12.05
N VAL A 185 8.37 27.62 12.69
CA VAL A 185 8.56 29.08 12.48
C VAL A 185 9.98 29.56 12.80
N ASP A 186 10.68 28.88 13.70
CA ASP A 186 12.03 29.23 14.17
C ASP A 186 13.13 28.30 13.62
N PHE A 187 12.83 27.55 12.56
CA PHE A 187 13.82 26.72 11.88
C PHE A 187 14.36 27.42 10.64
N ASP A 188 15.60 27.89 10.70
CA ASP A 188 16.33 28.33 9.52
C ASP A 188 17.38 27.26 9.11
N PRO A 189 17.26 26.62 7.92
CA PRO A 189 18.25 25.66 7.45
C PRO A 189 19.64 26.27 7.22
N ASN A 190 19.73 27.59 6.99
CA ASN A 190 20.97 28.31 6.71
C ASN A 190 21.45 29.18 7.90
N GLY A 191 20.74 29.14 9.03
CA GLY A 191 21.04 29.94 10.21
C GLY A 191 20.70 29.19 11.50
N GLU A 192 19.96 29.85 12.39
CA GLU A 192 19.58 29.29 13.68
C GLU A 192 18.52 28.19 13.52
N ARG A 193 18.90 26.95 13.85
CA ARG A 193 18.05 25.76 13.67
C ARG A 193 17.13 25.47 14.87
N ASN A 194 17.42 26.07 16.03
CA ASN A 194 16.69 25.97 17.29
C ASN A 194 16.18 24.56 17.65
N PRO A 195 17.05 23.52 17.79
CA PRO A 195 16.60 22.17 18.15
C PRO A 195 15.85 22.09 19.48
N GLN A 196 16.20 22.94 20.44
CA GLN A 196 15.60 23.04 21.78
C GLN A 196 14.11 23.43 21.75
N ASN A 197 13.64 24.04 20.66
CA ASN A 197 12.26 24.47 20.51
C ASN A 197 11.36 23.43 19.81
N ARG A 198 11.89 22.24 19.48
CA ARG A 198 11.08 21.14 18.90
C ARG A 198 10.03 20.66 19.91
N GLY A 199 8.75 20.71 19.51
CA GLY A 199 7.62 20.41 20.38
C GLY A 199 7.02 21.63 21.11
N ILE A 200 7.64 22.81 20.96
CA ILE A 200 7.22 24.06 21.61
C ILE A 200 6.75 25.07 20.54
N SER A 201 7.63 25.39 19.58
CA SER A 201 7.36 26.39 18.55
C SER A 201 6.27 25.94 17.57
N LYS A 202 5.53 26.92 17.04
CA LYS A 202 4.44 26.70 16.08
C LYS A 202 4.98 26.43 14.67
N TYR A 203 4.05 26.19 13.75
CA TYR A 203 4.34 25.90 12.36
C TYR A 203 3.67 26.91 11.43
N GLU A 204 4.37 27.23 10.36
CA GLU A 204 3.86 27.97 9.21
C GLU A 204 3.64 27.02 8.03
N ARG A 205 2.69 27.36 7.17
CA ARG A 205 2.47 26.62 5.92
C ARG A 205 3.53 27.03 4.91
N ILE A 206 4.10 26.05 4.22
CA ILE A 206 5.03 26.28 3.11
C ILE A 206 4.56 25.54 1.85
N SER A 207 5.18 25.84 0.71
CA SER A 207 4.91 25.14 -0.54
C SER A 207 5.55 23.75 -0.55
N TRP A 208 5.10 22.87 -1.45
CA TRP A 208 5.77 21.58 -1.68
C TRP A 208 7.19 21.77 -2.23
N ASP A 209 7.40 22.74 -3.12
CA ASP A 209 8.71 22.99 -3.72
C ASP A 209 9.72 23.44 -2.65
N GLU A 210 9.31 24.37 -1.78
CA GLU A 210 10.13 24.80 -0.64
C GLU A 210 10.46 23.64 0.32
N ALA A 211 9.45 22.84 0.68
CA ALA A 211 9.65 21.70 1.57
C ALA A 211 10.63 20.68 0.98
N LEU A 212 10.46 20.36 -0.31
CA LEU A 212 11.31 19.43 -1.04
C LEU A 212 12.73 19.97 -1.21
N ASP A 213 12.90 21.26 -1.49
CA ASP A 213 14.21 21.88 -1.60
C ASP A 213 14.96 21.87 -0.28
N ILE A 214 14.30 22.23 0.83
CA ILE A 214 14.90 22.17 2.18
C ILE A 214 15.38 20.75 2.48
N VAL A 215 14.51 19.74 2.28
CA VAL A 215 14.84 18.34 2.59
C VAL A 215 15.93 17.80 1.65
N ALA A 216 15.84 18.07 0.33
CA ALA A 216 16.82 17.60 -0.64
C ALA A 216 18.19 18.22 -0.43
N ASN A 217 18.25 19.51 -0.09
CA ASN A 217 19.51 20.19 0.22
C ASN A 217 20.15 19.64 1.50
N GLU A 218 19.36 19.35 2.53
CA GLU A 218 19.89 18.69 3.73
C GLU A 218 20.37 17.26 3.45
N ILE A 219 19.65 16.47 2.65
CA ILE A 219 20.13 15.14 2.21
C ILE A 219 21.48 15.26 1.50
N ARG A 220 21.60 16.19 0.53
CA ARG A 220 22.85 16.41 -0.20
C ARG A 220 23.98 16.86 0.74
N ARG A 221 23.70 17.77 1.66
CA ARG A 221 24.67 18.29 2.65
C ARG A 221 25.16 17.17 3.57
N GLN A 222 24.25 16.37 4.13
CA GLN A 222 24.56 15.25 5.02
C GLN A 222 25.41 14.20 4.29
N LYS A 223 25.01 13.81 3.08
CA LYS A 223 25.78 12.88 2.24
C LYS A 223 27.20 13.36 1.97
N ARG A 224 27.38 14.64 1.62
CA ARG A 224 28.70 15.21 1.30
C ARG A 224 29.58 15.39 2.53
N LYS A 225 29.01 15.80 3.66
CA LYS A 225 29.78 16.18 4.86
C LYS A 225 30.07 15.00 5.80
N TYR A 226 29.13 14.06 5.93
CA TYR A 226 29.21 12.98 6.93
C TYR A 226 28.98 11.58 6.34
N GLY A 227 28.75 11.48 5.04
CA GLY A 227 28.51 10.21 4.35
C GLY A 227 27.06 9.71 4.46
N LEU A 228 26.79 8.59 3.77
CA LEU A 228 25.44 8.06 3.57
C LEU A 228 24.77 7.59 4.88
N GLY A 229 25.54 7.14 5.87
CA GLY A 229 25.02 6.67 7.16
C GLY A 229 24.52 7.77 8.10
N SER A 230 24.78 9.04 7.79
CA SER A 230 24.36 10.19 8.63
C SER A 230 22.85 10.50 8.57
N ILE A 231 22.13 9.87 7.65
CA ILE A 231 20.68 10.05 7.45
C ILE A 231 19.96 8.87 8.10
N PHE A 232 19.00 9.15 8.98
CA PHE A 232 18.17 8.12 9.62
C PHE A 232 16.72 8.24 9.14
N ILE A 233 16.12 7.10 8.79
CA ILE A 233 14.71 7.02 8.39
C ILE A 233 13.98 6.06 9.34
N PRO A 234 13.25 6.57 10.34
CA PRO A 234 12.43 5.74 11.20
C PRO A 234 11.14 5.33 10.49
N PHE A 235 10.60 4.17 10.88
CA PHE A 235 9.28 3.70 10.50
C PHE A 235 8.65 2.95 11.69
N SER A 236 7.33 2.78 11.69
CA SER A 236 6.62 1.96 12.67
C SER A 236 6.41 0.54 12.11
N SER A 237 6.07 -0.41 12.98
CA SER A 237 5.77 -1.81 12.62
C SER A 237 4.61 -1.94 11.64
N HIS A 238 3.66 -0.99 11.68
CA HIS A 238 2.49 -0.97 10.79
C HIS A 238 2.46 0.27 9.90
N HIS A 239 1.83 0.14 8.73
CA HIS A 239 1.63 1.21 7.76
C HIS A 239 0.24 1.10 7.12
N GLN A 240 -0.21 2.14 6.40
CA GLN A 240 -1.40 2.04 5.57
C GLN A 240 -1.26 0.90 4.56
N TRP A 241 -2.34 0.15 4.35
CA TRP A 241 -2.32 -1.00 3.47
C TRP A 241 -2.02 -0.62 2.01
N GLY A 242 -1.27 -1.47 1.31
CA GLY A 242 -1.00 -1.35 -0.11
C GLY A 242 0.43 -1.74 -0.46
N ASN A 243 0.63 -2.87 -1.11
CA ASN A 243 1.95 -3.51 -1.27
C ASN A 243 2.99 -2.61 -1.94
N ILE A 244 2.60 -1.82 -2.94
CA ILE A 244 3.52 -0.92 -3.65
C ILE A 244 3.91 0.26 -2.76
N GLY A 245 2.94 0.86 -2.08
CA GLY A 245 3.15 2.04 -1.22
C GLY A 245 3.62 1.72 0.20
N TYR A 246 3.62 0.43 0.58
CA TYR A 246 4.03 -0.01 1.92
C TYR A 246 5.48 0.39 2.20
N TYR A 247 5.81 0.66 3.47
CA TYR A 247 7.15 1.14 3.83
C TYR A 247 8.27 0.18 3.41
N LEU A 248 8.02 -1.14 3.48
CA LEU A 248 8.96 -2.17 3.02
C LEU A 248 9.28 -2.07 1.51
N SER A 249 8.42 -1.43 0.73
CA SER A 249 8.57 -1.21 -0.72
C SER A 249 9.02 0.21 -1.02
N ALA A 250 8.10 1.19 -0.97
CA ALA A 250 8.37 2.55 -1.44
C ALA A 250 9.40 3.30 -0.60
N LEU A 251 9.28 3.24 0.74
CA LEU A 251 10.19 3.94 1.65
C LEU A 251 11.60 3.30 1.61
N THR A 252 11.67 1.97 1.67
CA THR A 252 12.94 1.24 1.53
C THR A 252 13.62 1.52 0.20
N ARG A 253 12.86 1.56 -0.91
CA ARG A 253 13.39 1.91 -2.24
C ARG A 253 13.99 3.32 -2.22
N PHE A 254 13.29 4.30 -1.67
CA PHE A 254 13.80 5.66 -1.54
C PHE A 254 15.07 5.72 -0.68
N GLY A 255 15.05 5.12 0.52
CA GLY A 255 16.20 5.04 1.42
C GLY A 255 17.44 4.42 0.76
N ASN A 256 17.26 3.31 0.04
CA ASN A 256 18.35 2.64 -0.67
C ASN A 256 18.98 3.51 -1.78
N LEU A 257 18.20 4.40 -2.41
CA LEU A 257 18.72 5.31 -3.45
C LEU A 257 19.50 6.48 -2.85
N ILE A 258 19.07 7.01 -1.70
CA ILE A 258 19.75 8.16 -1.09
C ILE A 258 20.91 7.75 -0.19
N GLY A 259 20.88 6.53 0.36
CA GLY A 259 21.77 6.09 1.44
C GLY A 259 21.26 6.55 2.80
N PHE A 260 21.17 5.63 3.76
CA PHE A 260 20.67 5.89 5.11
C PHE A 260 21.11 4.80 6.10
N THR A 261 21.10 5.14 7.38
CA THR A 261 21.17 4.16 8.48
C THR A 261 19.80 3.53 8.68
N ARG A 262 19.74 2.21 8.53
CA ARG A 262 18.52 1.43 8.72
C ARG A 262 18.20 1.28 10.20
N MET A 263 16.93 1.47 10.54
CA MET A 263 16.38 1.02 11.81
C MET A 263 16.18 -0.49 11.76
N ALA A 264 16.81 -1.25 12.66
CA ALA A 264 16.42 -2.63 12.93
C ALA A 264 15.22 -2.59 13.88
N ALA A 265 14.04 -3.02 13.41
CA ALA A 265 12.89 -3.18 14.28
C ALA A 265 13.10 -4.40 15.18
N ASN A 266 12.80 -4.27 16.47
CA ASN A 266 12.67 -5.43 17.34
C ASN A 266 11.45 -6.26 16.91
N PRO A 267 11.44 -7.59 17.16
CA PRO A 267 10.33 -8.46 16.79
C PRO A 267 9.17 -8.32 17.80
N ASP A 268 8.61 -7.12 17.92
CA ASP A 268 7.59 -6.71 18.90
C ASP A 268 6.42 -7.70 19.05
N SER A 269 5.95 -8.25 17.94
CA SER A 269 4.82 -9.17 17.89
C SER A 269 5.21 -10.60 18.26
N TRP A 270 6.51 -10.88 18.38
CA TRP A 270 7.07 -12.23 18.50
C TRP A 270 8.12 -12.37 19.58
N GLU A 271 8.34 -11.38 20.45
CA GLU A 271 9.50 -11.32 21.36
C GLU A 271 9.84 -12.67 22.03
N GLY A 272 8.92 -13.26 22.80
CA GLY A 272 9.15 -14.54 23.47
C GLY A 272 9.33 -15.72 22.50
N TRP A 273 8.70 -15.69 21.33
CA TRP A 273 8.89 -16.70 20.29
C TRP A 273 10.26 -16.57 19.64
N TYR A 274 10.67 -15.34 19.31
CA TYR A 274 11.90 -15.04 18.60
C TYR A 274 13.13 -15.26 19.49
N TRP A 275 13.11 -14.72 20.71
CA TRP A 275 14.25 -14.77 21.64
C TRP A 275 14.26 -16.01 22.54
N GLY A 276 13.16 -16.77 22.58
CA GLY A 276 13.02 -17.96 23.42
C GLY A 276 12.72 -19.20 22.61
N ALA A 277 11.47 -19.36 22.17
CA ALA A 277 10.98 -20.58 21.53
C ALA A 277 11.81 -20.99 20.30
N MET A 278 12.35 -20.02 19.55
CA MET A 278 13.18 -20.29 18.39
C MET A 278 14.40 -21.18 18.73
N HIS A 279 14.98 -21.01 19.92
CA HIS A 279 16.10 -21.83 20.39
C HIS A 279 15.68 -23.24 20.81
N HIS A 280 14.39 -23.45 21.07
CA HIS A 280 13.84 -24.73 21.46
C HIS A 280 13.48 -25.59 20.23
N TRP A 281 12.86 -25.01 19.20
CA TRP A 281 12.31 -25.77 18.06
C TRP A 281 12.61 -25.19 16.66
N GLY A 282 13.43 -24.15 16.57
CA GLY A 282 13.76 -23.50 15.28
C GLY A 282 12.68 -22.53 14.81
N HIS A 283 12.18 -22.70 13.58
CA HIS A 283 11.22 -21.76 12.96
C HIS A 283 11.74 -20.31 12.80
N SER A 284 13.04 -20.12 12.58
CA SER A 284 13.65 -18.79 12.41
C SER A 284 13.06 -17.99 11.25
N GLN A 285 12.71 -18.64 10.13
CA GLN A 285 12.02 -18.02 8.99
C GLN A 285 10.63 -17.47 9.35
N ARG A 286 10.06 -17.90 10.48
CA ARG A 286 8.76 -17.47 11.02
C ARG A 286 8.91 -16.84 12.40
N VAL A 287 10.08 -16.27 12.69
CA VAL A 287 10.33 -15.54 13.96
C VAL A 287 9.97 -16.37 15.21
N GLY A 288 10.18 -17.69 15.14
CA GLY A 288 9.95 -18.64 16.22
C GLY A 288 8.52 -19.21 16.31
N VAL A 289 7.60 -18.81 15.43
CA VAL A 289 6.20 -19.25 15.45
C VAL A 289 5.96 -20.51 14.61
N ALA A 290 5.04 -21.36 15.07
CA ALA A 290 4.57 -22.55 14.37
C ALA A 290 3.94 -22.25 12.99
N ALA A 291 3.90 -23.26 12.13
CA ALA A 291 3.12 -23.23 10.89
C ALA A 291 1.66 -23.67 11.16
N ASN A 292 0.71 -23.17 10.37
CA ASN A 292 -0.73 -23.34 10.62
C ASN A 292 -1.50 -23.78 9.36
N TYR A 293 -0.94 -24.69 8.57
CA TYR A 293 -1.56 -25.19 7.33
C TYR A 293 -2.59 -26.29 7.62
N GLY A 294 -3.75 -26.23 6.96
CA GLY A 294 -4.77 -27.28 7.02
C GLY A 294 -5.49 -27.46 8.37
N THR A 295 -5.22 -26.60 9.35
CA THR A 295 -5.65 -26.83 10.74
C THR A 295 -7.15 -26.69 10.99
N ILE A 296 -7.90 -26.03 10.09
CA ILE A 296 -9.36 -25.86 10.26
C ILE A 296 -10.06 -27.20 10.10
N GLU A 297 -9.74 -27.95 9.04
CA GLU A 297 -10.37 -29.24 8.78
C GLU A 297 -10.02 -30.25 9.88
N ASP A 298 -8.74 -30.36 10.22
CA ASP A 298 -8.24 -31.21 11.30
C ASP A 298 -8.94 -30.89 12.64
N CYS A 299 -9.02 -29.61 13.00
CA CYS A 299 -9.71 -29.17 14.21
C CYS A 299 -11.19 -29.56 14.20
N LEU A 300 -11.93 -29.27 13.12
CA LEU A 300 -13.36 -29.61 13.04
C LEU A 300 -13.62 -31.12 13.05
N GLN A 301 -12.72 -31.93 12.51
CA GLN A 301 -12.85 -33.39 12.55
C GLN A 301 -12.54 -33.95 13.94
N HIS A 302 -11.44 -33.52 14.57
CA HIS A 302 -10.82 -34.26 15.65
C HIS A 302 -10.81 -33.55 17.01
N ALA A 303 -10.85 -32.21 17.07
CA ALA A 303 -10.73 -31.50 18.34
C ALA A 303 -11.98 -31.65 19.22
N GLU A 304 -11.81 -31.95 20.49
CA GLU A 304 -12.89 -31.95 21.49
C GLU A 304 -12.88 -30.68 22.35
N GLN A 305 -11.73 -30.01 22.40
CA GLN A 305 -11.50 -28.82 23.20
C GLN A 305 -10.53 -27.87 22.50
N ILE A 306 -10.70 -26.57 22.73
CA ILE A 306 -9.77 -25.52 22.30
C ILE A 306 -9.35 -24.69 23.51
N VAL A 307 -8.05 -24.63 23.77
CA VAL A 307 -7.45 -23.80 24.82
C VAL A 307 -6.88 -22.52 24.20
N PHE A 308 -7.55 -21.40 24.47
CA PHE A 308 -7.09 -20.06 24.11
C PHE A 308 -6.16 -19.53 25.21
N TRP A 309 -4.85 -19.72 25.03
CA TRP A 309 -3.85 -19.22 25.98
C TRP A 309 -3.29 -17.88 25.48
N SER A 310 -3.51 -16.80 26.24
CA SER A 310 -3.11 -15.43 25.87
C SER A 310 -3.58 -15.05 24.45
N SER A 311 -4.79 -15.49 24.10
CA SER A 311 -5.33 -15.40 22.75
C SER A 311 -6.71 -14.78 22.77
N ASP A 312 -6.85 -13.63 22.10
CA ASP A 312 -8.13 -12.95 21.87
C ASP A 312 -8.39 -12.76 20.35
N PRO A 313 -8.80 -13.82 19.63
CA PRO A 313 -9.09 -13.74 18.20
C PRO A 313 -10.18 -12.74 17.80
N GLU A 314 -11.14 -12.42 18.68
CA GLU A 314 -12.20 -11.44 18.43
C GLU A 314 -11.74 -9.98 18.57
N SER A 315 -10.58 -9.73 19.18
CA SER A 315 -9.99 -8.38 19.25
C SER A 315 -8.82 -8.19 18.29
N THR A 316 -7.95 -9.21 18.19
CA THR A 316 -6.70 -9.12 17.43
C THR A 316 -6.84 -9.55 15.98
N PHE A 317 -7.83 -10.39 15.68
CA PHE A 317 -8.09 -10.93 14.34
C PHE A 317 -6.90 -11.71 13.75
N GLY A 318 -5.97 -12.17 14.59
CA GLY A 318 -4.65 -12.67 14.18
C GLY A 318 -3.78 -11.52 13.66
N ALA A 319 -3.99 -11.13 12.40
CA ALA A 319 -3.52 -9.88 11.82
C ALA A 319 -4.29 -9.62 10.52
N TYR A 320 -4.78 -8.38 10.35
CA TYR A 320 -5.38 -7.88 9.11
C TYR A 320 -6.58 -8.65 8.53
N SER A 321 -7.12 -9.62 9.27
CA SER A 321 -8.10 -10.58 8.77
C SER A 321 -9.52 -10.26 9.21
N GLY A 322 -9.76 -9.12 9.86
CA GLY A 322 -11.08 -8.77 10.40
C GLY A 322 -11.71 -9.93 11.20
N GLN A 323 -13.03 -10.06 11.14
CA GLN A 323 -13.76 -11.10 11.88
C GLN A 323 -13.83 -12.45 11.16
N GLU A 324 -12.93 -12.73 10.20
CA GLU A 324 -13.02 -13.91 9.31
C GLU A 324 -13.03 -15.24 10.08
N SER A 325 -12.35 -15.29 11.22
CA SER A 325 -12.26 -16.51 12.04
C SER A 325 -13.41 -16.69 13.03
N THR A 326 -14.26 -15.68 13.23
CA THR A 326 -15.40 -15.74 14.17
C THR A 326 -16.37 -16.85 13.80
N GLN A 327 -16.68 -17.02 12.51
CA GLN A 327 -17.56 -18.09 12.05
C GLN A 327 -16.97 -19.48 12.32
N ARG A 328 -15.65 -19.64 12.26
CA ARG A 328 -14.97 -20.93 12.47
C ARG A 328 -15.08 -21.38 13.93
N ARG A 329 -14.95 -20.44 14.88
CA ARG A 329 -15.22 -20.69 16.30
C ARG A 329 -16.69 -21.02 16.56
N ARG A 330 -17.63 -20.44 15.81
CA ARG A 330 -19.06 -20.84 15.90
C ARG A 330 -19.25 -22.29 15.47
N TRP A 331 -18.65 -22.72 14.37
CA TRP A 331 -18.71 -24.12 13.91
C TRP A 331 -18.13 -25.09 14.95
N ALA A 332 -16.97 -24.77 15.53
CA ALA A 332 -16.39 -25.55 16.62
C ALA A 332 -17.37 -25.70 17.81
N ARG A 333 -18.01 -24.61 18.23
CA ARG A 333 -19.03 -24.65 19.29
C ARG A 333 -20.26 -25.48 18.91
N GLU A 334 -20.73 -25.37 17.67
CA GLU A 334 -21.84 -26.18 17.17
C GLU A 334 -21.51 -27.68 17.07
N LEU A 335 -20.22 -28.04 17.01
CA LEU A 335 -19.74 -29.42 17.10
C LEU A 335 -19.52 -29.90 18.55
N GLY A 336 -19.88 -29.08 19.54
CA GLY A 336 -19.81 -29.42 20.95
C GLY A 336 -18.42 -29.31 21.56
N MET A 337 -17.49 -28.57 20.93
CA MET A 337 -16.15 -28.39 21.49
C MET A 337 -16.16 -27.48 22.72
N ASP A 338 -15.41 -27.85 23.75
CA ASP A 338 -15.21 -27.04 24.94
C ASP A 338 -14.18 -25.93 24.71
N PHE A 339 -14.48 -24.72 25.20
CA PHE A 339 -13.53 -23.60 25.16
C PHE A 339 -12.98 -23.30 26.55
N ILE A 340 -11.65 -23.20 26.64
CA ILE A 340 -10.92 -22.77 27.83
C ILE A 340 -10.12 -21.52 27.47
N HIS A 341 -10.14 -20.50 28.33
CA HIS A 341 -9.42 -19.25 28.13
C HIS A 341 -8.46 -19.03 29.30
N ILE A 342 -7.16 -19.00 29.03
CA ILE A 342 -6.13 -18.70 30.04
C ILE A 342 -5.59 -17.31 29.71
N ASP A 343 -6.04 -16.31 30.47
CA ASP A 343 -5.74 -14.91 30.22
C ASP A 343 -5.94 -14.11 31.52
N PRO A 344 -5.03 -13.20 31.92
CA PRO A 344 -5.24 -12.30 33.05
C PRO A 344 -6.51 -11.45 32.95
N HIS A 345 -6.97 -11.16 31.73
CA HIS A 345 -8.15 -10.36 31.46
C HIS A 345 -9.24 -11.23 30.81
N TYR A 346 -10.50 -11.01 31.21
CA TYR A 346 -11.64 -11.68 30.57
C TYR A 346 -11.91 -11.07 29.20
N ASN A 347 -11.15 -11.53 28.20
CA ASN A 347 -11.05 -10.91 26.88
C ASN A 347 -12.32 -11.07 26.00
N SER A 348 -12.34 -10.41 24.83
CA SER A 348 -13.55 -10.34 23.98
C SER A 348 -13.99 -11.71 23.48
N THR A 349 -13.04 -12.60 23.17
CA THR A 349 -13.33 -13.97 22.73
C THR A 349 -13.98 -14.78 23.84
N ALA A 350 -13.45 -14.68 25.07
CA ALA A 350 -14.00 -15.34 26.24
C ALA A 350 -15.41 -14.84 26.58
N GLN A 351 -15.64 -13.52 26.48
CA GLN A 351 -16.96 -12.91 26.65
C GLN A 351 -17.96 -13.35 25.56
N HIS A 352 -17.53 -13.43 24.30
CA HIS A 352 -18.42 -13.72 23.17
C HIS A 352 -18.82 -15.20 23.09
N PHE A 353 -17.86 -16.11 23.27
CA PHE A 353 -18.09 -17.55 23.10
C PHE A 353 -18.33 -18.32 24.39
N GLY A 354 -18.03 -17.73 25.54
CA GLY A 354 -18.13 -18.40 26.84
C GLY A 354 -17.09 -19.50 27.01
N GLY A 355 -17.36 -20.44 27.90
CA GLY A 355 -16.44 -21.49 28.32
C GLY A 355 -15.78 -21.18 29.66
N ARG A 356 -14.77 -21.97 30.03
CA ARG A 356 -14.06 -21.78 31.30
C ARG A 356 -12.98 -20.71 31.15
N TRP A 357 -13.09 -19.61 31.88
CA TRP A 357 -12.00 -18.65 32.01
C TRP A 357 -11.16 -18.94 33.25
N ILE A 358 -9.85 -18.93 33.07
CA ILE A 358 -8.85 -19.13 34.11
C ILE A 358 -8.04 -17.83 34.20
N PRO A 359 -8.35 -16.94 35.16
CA PRO A 359 -7.54 -15.77 35.43
C PRO A 359 -6.21 -16.20 36.03
N ILE A 360 -5.12 -15.68 35.47
CA ILE A 360 -3.76 -15.85 35.97
C ILE A 360 -3.16 -14.50 36.30
N ARG A 361 -2.18 -14.46 37.21
CA ARG A 361 -1.39 -13.24 37.39
C ARG A 361 -0.48 -13.08 36.16
N PRO A 362 -0.19 -11.85 35.71
CA PRO A 362 0.79 -11.64 34.67
C PRO A 362 2.12 -12.33 35.04
N GLN A 363 2.72 -13.05 34.07
CA GLN A 363 4.01 -13.75 34.19
C GLN A 363 4.04 -15.01 35.09
N THR A 364 2.88 -15.59 35.42
CA THR A 364 2.74 -16.89 36.12
C THR A 364 1.84 -17.82 35.34
#